data_AF-A0A7J3DRV0-F1
#
_entry.id   AF-A0A7J3DRV0-F1
#
_cell.length_a   1.000
_cell.length_b   1.000
_cell.length_c   1.000
_cell.angle_alpha   90.00
_cell.angle_beta   90.00
_cell.angle_gamma   90.00
#
_symmetry.space_group_name_H-M   'P 1'
#
loop_
_entity.id
_entity.type
_entity.pdbx_description
1 polymer ?
#
loop_
_entity_poly.entity_id
_entity_poly.type
_entity_poly.pdbx_seq_one_letter_code
_entity_poly.pdbx_strand_id
1 'polypeptide(L)'
;MSKTQILAKRRNRRNTNVASEAISLERELAEELERLKGKVGMGYELQVRWLPAHKKMRDERELRGEVKGSLILIYDKELEDAKETLRHEFIEWVLDQVNEPYRRLVNLLIKSIEIDAYLKREFVAKRLEKLLL
;
A
#
# COMPACT_ATOMS: atom_id res chain seq x y z
N MET A 1 -46.06 4.29 19.66
CA MET A 1 -44.64 4.69 19.44
C MET A 1 -44.55 5.47 18.14
N SER A 2 -43.81 6.60 18.14
CA SER A 2 -43.74 7.50 16.97
C SER A 2 -42.88 6.92 15.83
N LYS A 3 -43.25 7.16 14.56
CA LYS A 3 -42.51 6.71 13.35
C LYS A 3 -41.00 7.05 13.40
N THR A 4 -40.66 8.17 14.04
CA THR A 4 -39.28 8.65 14.23
C THR A 4 -38.44 7.73 15.13
N GLN A 5 -39.05 7.12 16.16
CA GLN A 5 -38.37 6.20 17.09
C GLN A 5 -38.08 4.84 16.43
N ILE A 6 -38.93 4.39 15.52
CA ILE A 6 -38.76 3.13 14.77
C ILE A 6 -37.61 3.26 13.74
N LEU A 7 -37.51 4.41 13.05
CA LEU A 7 -36.44 4.70 12.10
C LEU A 7 -35.07 4.81 12.78
N ALA A 8 -35.00 5.47 13.94
CA ALA A 8 -33.76 5.58 14.72
C ALA A 8 -33.26 4.22 15.22
N LYS A 9 -34.17 3.37 15.75
CA LYS A 9 -33.83 2.01 16.23
C LYS A 9 -33.38 1.08 15.10
N ARG A 10 -33.97 1.19 13.90
CA ARG A 10 -33.56 0.45 12.70
C ARG A 10 -32.21 0.89 12.15
N ARG A 11 -31.89 2.19 12.21
CA ARG A 11 -30.59 2.72 11.78
C ARG A 11 -29.46 2.29 12.72
N ASN A 12 -29.72 2.31 14.03
CA ASN A 12 -28.72 1.91 15.02
C ASN A 12 -28.38 0.41 14.92
N ARG A 13 -29.39 -0.47 14.76
CA ARG A 13 -29.17 -1.92 14.55
C ARG A 13 -28.39 -2.26 13.28
N ARG A 14 -28.59 -1.49 12.19
CA ARG A 14 -27.82 -1.68 10.96
C ARG A 14 -26.36 -1.29 11.14
N ASN A 15 -26.08 -0.16 11.79
CA ASN A 15 -24.72 0.29 12.04
C ASN A 15 -23.94 -0.68 12.94
N THR A 16 -24.59 -1.26 13.96
CA THR A 16 -23.92 -2.24 14.83
C THR A 16 -23.57 -3.54 14.11
N ASN A 17 -24.44 -4.03 13.22
CA ASN A 17 -24.19 -5.26 12.47
C ASN A 17 -23.07 -5.09 11.43
N VAL A 18 -23.05 -3.96 10.71
CA VAL A 18 -22.00 -3.66 9.74
C VAL A 18 -20.65 -3.52 10.43
N ALA A 19 -20.60 -2.90 11.61
CA ALA A 19 -19.37 -2.80 12.38
C ALA A 19 -18.88 -4.18 12.86
N SER A 20 -19.77 -5.08 13.29
CA SER A 20 -19.38 -6.43 13.70
C SER A 20 -18.89 -7.30 12.54
N GLU A 21 -19.53 -7.19 11.37
CA GLU A 21 -19.10 -7.90 10.15
C GLU A 21 -17.72 -7.40 9.69
N ALA A 22 -17.49 -6.09 9.73
CA ALA A 22 -16.20 -5.49 9.39
C ALA A 22 -15.07 -5.98 10.31
N ILE A 23 -15.31 -6.01 11.62
CA ILE A 23 -14.36 -6.52 12.60
C ILE A 23 -14.07 -8.01 12.38
N SER A 24 -15.09 -8.80 12.01
CA SER A 24 -14.91 -10.23 11.73
C SER A 24 -14.04 -10.46 10.49
N LEU A 25 -14.30 -9.75 9.39
CA LEU A 25 -13.58 -9.91 8.14
C LEU A 25 -12.12 -9.44 8.27
N GLU A 26 -11.89 -8.29 8.90
CA GLU A 26 -10.54 -7.79 9.15
C GLU A 26 -9.72 -8.76 10.03
N ARG A 27 -10.37 -9.40 11.01
CA ARG A 27 -9.72 -10.46 11.81
C ARG A 27 -9.33 -11.66 10.95
N GLU A 28 -10.21 -12.13 10.08
CA GLU A 28 -9.90 -13.25 9.19
C GLU A 28 -8.76 -12.94 8.21
N LEU A 29 -8.70 -11.71 7.69
CA LEU A 29 -7.57 -11.26 6.86
C LEU A 29 -6.27 -11.21 7.67
N ALA A 30 -6.33 -10.74 8.92
CA ALA A 30 -5.16 -10.72 9.80
C ALA A 30 -4.65 -12.14 10.11
N GLU A 31 -5.55 -13.09 10.38
CA GLU A 31 -5.21 -14.50 10.57
C GLU A 31 -4.58 -15.12 9.31
N GLU A 32 -5.13 -14.84 8.12
CA GLU A 32 -4.55 -15.28 6.86
C GLU A 32 -3.17 -14.66 6.61
N LEU A 33 -2.99 -13.37 6.91
CA LEU A 33 -1.69 -12.71 6.79
C LEU A 33 -0.65 -13.33 7.72
N GLU A 34 -0.99 -13.62 8.98
CA GLU A 34 -0.08 -14.30 9.90
C GLU A 34 0.27 -15.72 9.44
N ARG A 35 -0.70 -16.44 8.86
CA ARG A 35 -0.45 -17.74 8.23
C ARG A 35 0.54 -17.63 7.07
N LEU A 36 0.47 -16.56 6.27
CA LEU A 36 1.39 -16.32 5.16
C LEU A 36 2.79 -15.96 5.67
N LYS A 37 2.89 -15.01 6.62
CA LYS A 37 4.14 -14.63 7.27
C LYS A 37 4.85 -15.84 7.87
N GLY A 38 4.12 -16.70 8.58
CA GLY A 38 4.67 -17.93 9.17
C GLY A 38 5.17 -18.95 8.14
N LYS A 39 4.52 -19.07 6.98
CA LYS A 39 4.96 -19.99 5.91
C LYS A 39 6.20 -19.49 5.17
N VAL A 40 6.31 -18.19 4.95
CA VAL A 40 7.41 -17.59 4.17
C VAL A 40 8.58 -17.18 5.07
N GLY A 41 8.35 -16.91 6.35
CA GLY A 41 9.36 -16.43 7.29
C GLY A 41 9.77 -14.97 7.05
N MET A 42 8.91 -14.17 6.41
CA MET A 42 9.15 -12.76 6.06
C MET A 42 7.89 -11.92 6.26
N GLY A 43 8.07 -10.59 6.26
CA GLY A 43 6.96 -9.64 6.26
C GLY A 43 6.28 -9.46 7.62
N TYR A 44 6.96 -9.74 8.74
CA TYR A 44 6.40 -9.58 10.09
C TYR A 44 5.97 -8.15 10.41
N GLU A 45 6.58 -7.17 9.75
CA GLU A 45 6.19 -5.75 9.79
C GLU A 45 4.87 -5.44 9.10
N LEU A 46 4.39 -6.34 8.22
CA LEU A 46 3.18 -6.11 7.44
C LEU A 46 1.95 -6.11 8.32
N GLN A 47 1.04 -5.19 8.04
CA GLN A 47 -0.29 -5.13 8.60
C GLN A 47 -1.31 -5.19 7.47
N VAL A 48 -2.50 -5.70 7.74
CA VAL A 48 -3.62 -5.66 6.79
C VAL A 48 -4.73 -4.78 7.35
N ARG A 49 -5.40 -4.03 6.47
CA ARG A 49 -6.64 -3.34 6.78
C ARG A 49 -7.66 -3.56 5.67
N TRP A 50 -8.90 -3.77 6.09
CA TRP A 50 -10.04 -3.85 5.19
C TRP A 50 -10.71 -2.49 5.06
N LEU A 51 -10.74 -1.95 3.84
CA LEU A 51 -11.33 -0.65 3.53
C LEU A 51 -12.20 -0.78 2.28
N PRO A 52 -13.39 -1.38 2.34
CA PRO A 52 -14.20 -1.62 1.16
C PRO A 52 -14.51 -0.30 0.45
N ALA A 53 -13.93 -0.09 -0.73
CA ALA A 53 -14.02 1.16 -1.46
C ALA A 53 -13.99 0.91 -2.96
N HIS A 54 -14.76 1.70 -3.71
CA HIS A 54 -14.66 1.72 -5.17
C HIS A 54 -13.51 2.64 -5.57
N LYS A 55 -12.29 2.10 -5.58
CA LYS A 55 -11.11 2.79 -6.09
C LYS A 55 -10.82 2.28 -7.50
N LYS A 56 -10.55 3.19 -8.44
CA LYS A 56 -10.22 2.83 -9.82
C LYS A 56 -8.73 2.99 -10.08
N MET A 57 -8.19 2.10 -10.89
CA MET A 57 -6.88 2.18 -11.50
C MET A 57 -6.88 3.16 -12.69
N ARG A 58 -5.69 3.46 -13.22
CA ARG A 58 -5.50 4.39 -14.35
C ARG A 58 -6.17 3.91 -15.64
N ASP A 59 -6.35 2.60 -15.77
CA ASP A 59 -7.01 1.92 -16.89
C ASP A 59 -8.49 1.60 -16.58
N GLU A 60 -9.09 2.30 -15.63
CA GLU A 60 -10.50 2.23 -15.22
C GLU A 60 -10.94 0.93 -14.53
N ARG A 61 -10.05 -0.07 -14.38
CA ARG A 61 -10.32 -1.28 -13.59
C ARG A 61 -10.47 -0.95 -12.10
N GLU A 62 -11.26 -1.73 -11.38
CA GLU A 62 -11.34 -1.58 -9.92
C GLU A 62 -10.04 -2.06 -9.27
N LEU A 63 -9.48 -1.22 -8.39
CA LEU A 63 -8.33 -1.54 -7.59
C LEU A 63 -8.79 -2.43 -6.44
N ARG A 64 -8.27 -3.66 -6.40
CA ARG A 64 -8.64 -4.68 -5.41
C ARG A 64 -7.82 -4.61 -4.13
N GLY A 65 -6.54 -4.31 -4.25
CA GLY A 65 -5.62 -4.10 -3.13
C GLY A 65 -4.51 -3.12 -3.48
N GLU A 66 -3.77 -2.68 -2.47
CA GLU A 66 -2.47 -2.04 -2.66
C GLU A 66 -1.58 -2.20 -1.42
N VAL A 67 -0.27 -2.30 -1.63
CA VAL A 67 0.72 -2.20 -0.55
C VAL A 67 1.26 -0.77 -0.42
N LYS A 68 1.14 -0.20 0.78
CA LYS A 68 1.69 1.11 1.15
C LYS A 68 2.66 0.97 2.30
N GLY A 69 3.95 0.88 1.97
CA GLY A 69 4.99 0.66 2.96
C GLY A 69 4.81 -0.70 3.61
N SER A 70 4.44 -0.71 4.90
CA SER A 70 4.17 -1.94 5.66
C SER A 70 2.67 -2.23 5.85
N LEU A 71 1.79 -1.58 5.09
CA LEU A 71 0.35 -1.74 5.21
C LEU A 71 -0.25 -2.24 3.90
N ILE A 72 -0.88 -3.41 3.93
CA ILE A 72 -1.69 -3.96 2.85
C ILE A 72 -3.13 -3.46 3.04
N LEU A 73 -3.65 -2.78 2.03
CA LEU A 73 -5.03 -2.32 1.98
C LEU A 73 -5.83 -3.22 1.06
N ILE A 74 -6.97 -3.71 1.52
CA ILE A 74 -7.88 -4.57 0.74
C ILE A 74 -9.21 -3.85 0.54
N TYR A 75 -9.67 -3.80 -0.72
CA TYR A 75 -10.88 -3.09 -1.16
C TYR A 75 -12.03 -4.03 -1.52
N ASP A 76 -11.75 -5.31 -1.78
CA ASP A 76 -12.79 -6.31 -2.08
C ASP A 76 -13.77 -6.46 -0.91
N LYS A 77 -15.05 -6.58 -1.22
CA LYS A 77 -16.12 -6.63 -0.21
C LYS A 77 -16.34 -8.03 0.35
N GLU A 78 -16.15 -9.04 -0.50
CA GLU A 78 -16.37 -10.44 -0.15
C GLU A 78 -15.09 -11.03 0.43
N LEU A 79 -15.24 -11.83 1.48
CA LEU A 79 -14.13 -12.38 2.26
C LEU A 79 -13.15 -13.22 1.42
N GLU A 80 -13.66 -14.08 0.53
CA GLU A 80 -12.81 -14.96 -0.27
C GLU A 80 -12.02 -14.19 -1.34
N ASP A 81 -12.67 -13.21 -1.98
CA ASP A 81 -12.00 -12.29 -2.92
C ASP A 81 -10.92 -11.48 -2.17
N ALA A 82 -11.25 -10.97 -0.98
CA ALA A 82 -10.31 -10.22 -0.14
C ALA A 82 -9.10 -11.06 0.29
N LYS A 83 -9.30 -12.34 0.62
CA LYS A 83 -8.20 -13.28 0.92
C LYS A 83 -7.35 -13.56 -0.32
N GLU A 84 -7.94 -13.69 -1.50
CA GLU A 84 -7.19 -13.87 -2.75
C GLU A 84 -6.31 -12.66 -3.05
N THR A 85 -6.90 -11.46 -2.96
CA THR A 85 -6.16 -10.21 -3.12
C THR A 85 -5.05 -10.08 -2.08
N LEU A 86 -5.30 -10.38 -0.80
CA LEU A 86 -4.26 -10.37 0.23
C LEU A 86 -3.07 -11.28 -0.11
N ARG A 87 -3.34 -12.49 -0.61
CA ARG A 87 -2.27 -13.41 -1.05
C ARG A 87 -1.46 -12.82 -2.20
N HIS A 88 -2.13 -12.21 -3.17
CA HIS A 88 -1.47 -11.57 -4.31
C HIS A 88 -0.56 -10.43 -3.86
N GLU A 89 -1.10 -9.47 -3.09
CA GLU A 89 -0.35 -8.32 -2.58
C GLU A 89 0.84 -8.74 -1.69
N PHE A 90 0.67 -9.77 -0.85
CA PHE A 90 1.76 -10.30 -0.04
C PHE A 90 2.89 -10.89 -0.90
N ILE A 91 2.55 -11.66 -1.94
CA ILE A 91 3.54 -12.23 -2.87
C ILE A 91 4.26 -11.11 -3.61
N GLU A 92 3.54 -10.12 -4.12
CA GLU A 92 4.15 -8.96 -4.78
C GLU A 92 5.10 -8.22 -3.86
N TRP A 93 4.71 -7.99 -2.60
CA TRP A 93 5.58 -7.37 -1.61
C TRP A 93 6.87 -8.17 -1.36
N VAL A 94 6.78 -9.50 -1.23
CA VAL A 94 7.96 -10.36 -1.06
C VAL A 94 8.90 -10.24 -2.26
N LEU A 95 8.35 -10.25 -3.48
CA LEU A 95 9.13 -10.06 -4.70
C LEU A 95 9.78 -8.67 -4.75
N ASP A 96 9.06 -7.64 -4.30
CA ASP A 96 9.59 -6.29 -4.19
C ASP A 96 10.75 -6.19 -3.20
N GLN A 97 10.73 -6.93 -2.10
CA GLN A 97 11.87 -6.97 -1.17
C GLN A 97 13.14 -7.54 -1.81
N VAL A 98 13.00 -8.49 -2.73
CA VAL A 98 14.14 -9.01 -3.51
C VAL A 98 14.68 -7.95 -4.48
N ASN A 99 13.79 -7.13 -5.04
CA ASN A 99 14.16 -6.09 -6.01
C ASN A 99 14.67 -4.79 -5.37
N GLU A 100 14.27 -4.52 -4.13
CA GLU A 100 14.58 -3.30 -3.38
C GLU A 100 16.09 -2.97 -3.28
N PRO A 101 17.00 -3.92 -2.96
CA PRO A 101 18.43 -3.67 -2.96
C PRO A 101 18.96 -3.14 -4.29
N TYR A 102 18.48 -3.68 -5.41
CA TYR A 102 18.88 -3.24 -6.75
C TYR A 102 18.34 -1.83 -7.04
N ARG A 103 17.08 -1.56 -6.67
CA ARG A 103 16.47 -0.23 -6.79
C ARG A 103 17.26 0.82 -6.01
N ARG A 104 17.66 0.51 -4.77
CA ARG A 104 18.50 1.39 -3.95
C ARG A 104 19.88 1.62 -4.57
N LEU A 105 20.53 0.59 -5.07
CA LEU A 105 21.84 0.71 -5.72
C LEU A 105 21.77 1.62 -6.96
N VAL A 106 20.79 1.40 -7.84
CA VAL A 106 20.61 2.22 -9.05
C VAL A 106 20.36 3.69 -8.67
N ASN A 107 19.52 3.95 -7.67
CA ASN A 107 19.26 5.30 -7.19
C ASN A 107 20.52 6.00 -6.63
N LEU A 108 21.41 5.25 -5.95
CA LEU A 108 22.69 5.79 -5.50
C LEU A 108 23.63 6.13 -6.67
N LEU A 109 23.67 5.27 -7.69
CA LEU A 109 24.46 5.52 -8.90
C LEU A 109 23.99 6.78 -9.63
N ILE A 110 22.67 6.93 -9.81
CA ILE A 110 22.07 8.12 -10.42
C ILE A 110 22.50 9.38 -9.65
N LYS A 111 22.32 9.40 -8.33
CA LYS A 111 22.72 10.54 -7.49
C LYS A 111 24.21 10.86 -7.60
N SER A 112 25.07 9.84 -7.61
CA SER A 112 26.51 10.04 -7.75
C SER A 112 26.88 10.69 -9.09
N ILE A 113 26.25 10.26 -10.18
CA ILE A 113 26.47 10.82 -11.52
C ILE A 113 25.97 12.27 -11.58
N GLU A 114 24.80 12.55 -11.00
CA GLU A 114 24.24 13.91 -10.94
C GLU A 114 25.16 14.88 -10.19
N ILE A 115 25.74 14.46 -9.07
CA ILE A 115 26.70 15.26 -8.30
C ILE A 115 27.95 15.54 -9.12
N ASP A 116 28.54 14.52 -9.75
CA ASP A 116 29.74 14.68 -10.57
C ASP A 116 29.49 15.63 -11.77
N ALA A 117 28.34 15.46 -12.45
CA ALA A 117 27.94 16.33 -13.55
C ALA A 117 27.76 17.78 -13.09
N TYR A 118 27.14 18.00 -11.92
CA TYR A 118 26.99 19.32 -11.33
C TYR A 118 28.34 19.98 -11.02
N LEU A 119 29.26 19.26 -10.36
CA LEU A 119 30.59 19.77 -10.02
C LEU A 119 31.41 20.14 -11.27
N LYS A 120 31.32 19.32 -12.33
CA LYS A 120 31.98 19.60 -13.61
C LYS A 120 31.40 20.86 -14.28
N ARG A 121 30.08 21.03 -14.28
CA ARG A 121 29.42 22.23 -14.80
C ARG A 121 29.87 23.48 -14.02
N GLU A 122 29.89 23.39 -12.70
CA GLU A 122 30.32 24.49 -11.83
C GLU A 122 31.79 24.89 -12.07
N PHE A 123 32.67 23.90 -12.25
CA PHE A 123 34.07 24.17 -12.60
C PHE A 123 34.20 24.90 -13.93
N VAL A 124 33.50 24.45 -14.96
CA VAL A 124 33.52 25.08 -16.29
C VAL A 124 32.95 26.49 -16.23
N ALA A 125 31.81 26.69 -15.54
CA ALA A 125 31.19 28.00 -15.38
C ALA A 125 32.17 29.00 -14.73
N LYS A 126 32.82 28.62 -13.63
CA LYS A 126 33.84 29.45 -12.96
C LYS A 126 35.04 29.78 -13.84
N ARG A 127 35.44 28.86 -14.73
CA ARG A 127 36.54 29.11 -15.67
C ARG A 127 36.13 30.09 -16.75
N LEU A 128 34.92 29.96 -17.28
CA LEU A 128 34.38 30.89 -18.29
C LEU A 128 34.17 32.29 -17.69
N GLU A 129 33.67 32.38 -16.47
CA GLU A 129 33.50 33.65 -15.74
C GLU A 129 34.82 34.43 -15.69
N LYS A 130 35.92 33.78 -15.29
CA LYS A 130 37.26 34.40 -15.23
C LYS A 130 37.86 34.83 -16.57
N LEU A 131 37.36 34.28 -17.69
CA LEU A 131 37.89 34.58 -19.03
C LEU A 131 37.05 35.63 -19.75
N LEU A 132 35.75 35.69 -19.47
CA LEU A 132 34.79 36.52 -20.17
C LEU A 132 34.38 37.77 -19.39
N LEU A 133 34.60 37.79 -18.07
CA LEU A 133 34.40 38.94 -17.18
C LEU A 133 35.75 39.38 -16.60
#